data_AF-A0AAU4P6Q7-F1
#
_entry.id   AF-A0AAU4P6Q7-F1
#
_cell.length_a   1.000
_cell.length_b   1.000
_cell.length_c   1.000
_cell.angle_alpha   90.00
_cell.angle_beta   90.00
_cell.angle_gamma   90.00
#
_symmetry.space_group_name_H-M   'P 1'
#
loop_
_entity.id
_entity.type
_entity.pdbx_description
1 polymer ?
#
loop_
_entity_poly.entity_id
_entity_poly.type
_entity_poly.pdbx_seq_one_letter_code
_entity_poly.pdbx_strand_id
1 'polypeptide(L)'
;MTVKSLYARSTALHASIRRVAVVLFSAVTVIGVFSAPAQAGSFSSSLSGVGPNFESNRWSESSSATTTTIKFTGCSSDLSSVNVTLAKDINNLPDSYYVRASFTQCFASSTSVSTGNWSDHGAGKYYFIVNDGGVGGSRVSVKKTVASW
;
A
#
# COMPACT_ATOMS: atom_id res chain seq x y z
N MET A 1 -68.29 -41.05 31.61
CA MET A 1 -68.77 -40.10 32.63
C MET A 1 -67.53 -39.53 33.33
N THR A 2 -67.03 -38.36 32.95
CA THR A 2 -67.29 -37.02 33.55
C THR A 2 -67.07 -37.02 35.08
N VAL A 3 -66.36 -36.11 35.76
CA VAL A 3 -65.82 -34.75 35.53
C VAL A 3 -64.82 -34.48 36.69
N LYS A 4 -63.71 -33.74 36.56
CA LYS A 4 -63.42 -32.38 37.15
C LYS A 4 -61.89 -32.23 37.19
N SER A 5 -61.23 -31.37 36.39
CA SER A 5 -61.10 -29.91 36.49
C SER A 5 -60.81 -29.41 37.92
N LEU A 6 -59.67 -28.74 38.13
CA LEU A 6 -59.61 -27.34 38.59
C LEU A 6 -58.17 -26.79 38.66
N TYR A 7 -58.06 -25.55 38.18
CA TYR A 7 -56.96 -24.60 38.20
C TYR A 7 -56.51 -24.16 39.61
N ALA A 8 -55.23 -23.81 39.78
CA ALA A 8 -54.72 -22.60 40.49
C ALA A 8 -53.16 -22.62 40.49
N ARG A 9 -52.42 -21.75 39.78
CA ARG A 9 -52.07 -20.31 39.97
C ARG A 9 -51.09 -19.97 41.11
N SER A 10 -50.03 -19.25 40.69
CA SER A 10 -49.16 -18.29 41.44
C SER A 10 -47.95 -18.93 42.16
N THR A 11 -46.72 -18.39 42.17
CA THR A 11 -46.19 -17.03 41.97
C THR A 11 -44.74 -17.06 41.43
N ALA A 12 -44.36 -15.97 40.78
CA ALA A 12 -43.04 -15.63 40.23
C ALA A 12 -41.86 -15.78 41.20
N LEU A 13 -40.63 -15.92 40.67
CA LEU A 13 -39.56 -14.93 40.93
C LEU A 13 -38.31 -15.16 40.04
N HIS A 14 -37.83 -14.02 39.53
CA HIS A 14 -36.47 -13.65 39.16
C HIS A 14 -35.77 -14.16 37.89
N ALA A 15 -35.62 -13.18 37.01
CA ALA A 15 -34.86 -13.13 35.78
C ALA A 15 -33.34 -13.24 35.99
N SER A 16 -32.69 -13.85 34.99
CA SER A 16 -31.33 -13.51 34.57
C SER A 16 -31.24 -13.91 33.09
N ILE A 17 -31.23 -13.02 32.09
CA ILE A 17 -30.30 -11.89 32.03
C ILE A 17 -28.94 -12.32 31.43
N ARG A 18 -28.83 -13.46 30.73
CA ARG A 18 -27.58 -13.82 30.02
C ARG A 18 -27.53 -13.17 28.63
N ARG A 19 -26.70 -12.12 28.53
CA ARG A 19 -26.27 -11.48 27.29
C ARG A 19 -25.12 -12.27 26.64
N VAL A 20 -24.96 -12.08 25.33
CA VAL A 20 -23.74 -12.28 24.48
C VAL A 20 -23.49 -13.75 24.10
N ALA A 21 -23.27 -14.14 22.83
CA ALA A 21 -22.56 -13.48 21.74
C ALA A 21 -23.22 -13.77 20.37
N VAL A 22 -23.39 -12.73 19.54
CA VAL A 22 -23.64 -12.89 18.11
C VAL A 22 -22.27 -12.83 17.42
N VAL A 23 -21.84 -13.94 16.81
CA VAL A 23 -20.69 -14.00 15.92
C VAL A 23 -21.14 -13.41 14.58
N LEU A 24 -20.68 -12.20 14.23
CA LEU A 24 -20.90 -11.63 12.91
C LEU A 24 -19.61 -11.68 12.09
N PHE A 25 -19.59 -12.66 11.18
CA PHE A 25 -18.97 -12.68 9.85
C PHE A 25 -17.79 -11.73 9.60
N SER A 26 -16.59 -12.28 9.60
CA SER A 26 -15.44 -11.70 8.90
C SER A 26 -15.71 -11.71 7.39
N ALA A 27 -15.86 -10.54 6.79
CA ALA A 27 -15.88 -10.39 5.33
C ALA A 27 -14.47 -10.70 4.80
N VAL A 28 -14.26 -11.92 4.29
CA VAL A 28 -13.06 -12.25 3.50
C VAL A 28 -13.30 -11.74 2.08
N THR A 29 -12.69 -10.63 1.72
CA THR A 29 -12.55 -10.22 0.32
C THR A 29 -11.48 -11.11 -0.33
N VAL A 30 -11.93 -12.11 -1.09
CA VAL A 30 -11.04 -12.86 -1.99
C VAL A 30 -10.67 -11.92 -3.14
N ILE A 31 -9.45 -11.39 -3.14
CA ILE A 31 -8.88 -10.69 -4.29
C ILE A 31 -8.60 -11.78 -5.34
N GLY A 32 -9.48 -11.88 -6.34
CA GLY A 32 -9.29 -12.78 -7.48
C GLY A 32 -8.01 -12.45 -8.21
N VAL A 33 -7.16 -13.46 -8.42
CA VAL A 33 -5.97 -13.35 -9.27
C VAL A 33 -6.45 -13.37 -10.72
N PHE A 34 -6.63 -12.21 -11.33
CA PHE A 34 -6.78 -12.10 -12.77
C PHE A 34 -5.42 -12.43 -13.41
N SER A 35 -5.32 -13.57 -14.09
CA SER A 35 -4.26 -13.83 -15.06
C SER A 35 -4.51 -12.95 -16.29
N ALA A 36 -4.03 -11.73 -16.20
CA ALA A 36 -4.20 -10.71 -17.20
C ALA A 36 -3.05 -10.84 -18.24
N PRO A 37 -3.31 -10.89 -19.56
CA PRO A 37 -2.27 -11.03 -20.58
C PRO A 37 -1.30 -9.84 -20.50
N ALA A 38 0.03 -10.09 -20.52
CA ALA A 38 1.15 -9.13 -20.56
C ALA A 38 0.74 -7.65 -20.36
N GLN A 39 0.27 -7.33 -19.16
CA GLN A 39 -0.22 -6.02 -18.83
C GLN A 39 0.90 -5.24 -18.18
N ALA A 40 1.19 -4.08 -18.76
CA ALA A 40 1.92 -3.06 -18.05
C ALA A 40 1.17 -2.77 -16.74
N GLY A 41 1.81 -3.04 -15.61
CA GLY A 41 1.23 -2.85 -14.30
C GLY A 41 1.37 -1.40 -13.86
N SER A 42 0.46 -0.93 -13.02
CA SER A 42 0.65 0.36 -12.37
C SER A 42 -0.02 0.40 -11.01
N PHE A 43 0.51 1.24 -10.12
CA PHE A 43 -0.19 1.63 -8.91
C PHE A 43 -0.11 3.14 -8.72
N SER A 44 -1.08 3.66 -7.97
CA SER A 44 -1.10 5.03 -7.50
C SER A 44 -1.19 5.04 -5.98
N SER A 45 -0.43 5.93 -5.35
CA SER A 45 -0.41 6.13 -3.90
C SER A 45 -0.10 7.59 -3.56
N SER A 46 0.17 7.88 -2.29
CA SER A 46 0.69 9.15 -1.78
C SER A 46 1.72 8.86 -0.69
N LEU A 47 2.63 9.81 -0.47
CA LEU A 47 3.63 9.73 0.60
C LEU A 47 3.37 10.86 1.58
N SER A 48 3.40 10.58 2.88
CA SER A 48 3.19 11.58 3.92
C SER A 48 4.32 11.51 4.93
N GLY A 49 5.13 12.57 4.98
CA GLY A 49 6.19 12.72 5.97
C GLY A 49 7.21 11.59 5.97
N VAL A 50 7.59 11.06 4.80
CA VAL A 50 8.55 9.95 4.70
C VAL A 50 9.98 10.46 4.87
N GLY A 51 10.77 9.74 5.67
CA GLY A 51 12.19 10.06 5.88
C GLY A 51 13.11 9.45 4.84
N PRO A 52 14.44 9.69 4.97
CA PRO A 52 15.43 8.99 4.18
C PRO A 52 15.35 7.47 4.39
N ASN A 53 15.67 6.73 3.34
CA ASN A 53 15.60 5.27 3.29
C ASN A 53 14.19 4.68 3.43
N PHE A 54 13.14 5.48 3.25
CA PHE A 54 11.78 4.95 3.15
C PHE A 54 11.65 4.07 1.90
N GLU A 55 11.22 2.82 2.10
CA GLU A 55 10.88 1.88 1.04
C GLU A 55 9.40 1.94 0.69
N SER A 56 9.09 1.95 -0.60
CA SER A 56 7.72 1.74 -1.06
C SER A 56 7.24 0.32 -0.84
N ASN A 57 5.94 0.09 -1.11
CA ASN A 57 5.46 -1.27 -1.34
C ASN A 57 6.22 -1.91 -2.50
N ARG A 58 6.42 -3.23 -2.42
CA ARG A 58 7.01 -4.05 -3.48
C ARG A 58 5.94 -4.39 -4.52
N TRP A 59 6.31 -4.41 -5.79
CA TRP A 59 5.46 -4.88 -6.90
C TRP A 59 6.20 -5.88 -7.77
N SER A 60 5.45 -6.70 -8.50
CA SER A 60 6.01 -7.69 -9.42
C SER A 60 5.90 -7.20 -10.86
N GLU A 61 7.02 -7.19 -11.56
CA GLU A 61 7.13 -6.90 -12.98
C GLU A 61 7.28 -8.20 -13.77
N SER A 62 6.46 -8.37 -14.81
CA SER A 62 6.52 -9.53 -15.71
C SER A 62 7.73 -9.45 -16.65
N SER A 63 8.04 -10.53 -17.36
CA SER A 63 9.08 -10.53 -18.40
C SER A 63 8.78 -9.62 -19.59
N SER A 64 7.55 -9.14 -19.73
CA SER A 64 7.17 -8.15 -20.75
C SER A 64 7.45 -6.71 -20.31
N ALA A 65 7.66 -6.46 -19.01
CA ALA A 65 8.02 -5.14 -18.50
C ALA A 65 9.48 -4.84 -18.81
N THR A 66 9.72 -3.75 -19.53
CA THR A 66 11.06 -3.32 -19.97
C THR A 66 11.49 -2.00 -19.35
N THR A 67 10.55 -1.24 -18.78
CA THR A 67 10.80 0.10 -18.24
C THR A 67 9.88 0.38 -17.07
N THR A 68 10.45 0.73 -15.92
CA THR A 68 9.72 1.26 -14.77
C THR A 68 9.73 2.78 -14.87
N THR A 69 8.57 3.39 -14.72
CA THR A 69 8.41 4.85 -14.63
C THR A 69 7.81 5.19 -13.30
N ILE A 70 8.46 6.08 -12.54
CA ILE A 70 7.93 6.61 -11.28
C ILE A 70 7.69 8.10 -11.45
N LYS A 71 6.50 8.56 -11.07
CA LYS A 71 6.10 9.96 -11.12
C LYS A 71 5.67 10.43 -9.75
N PHE A 72 6.27 11.52 -9.27
CA PHE A 72 5.79 12.23 -8.08
C PHE A 72 5.14 13.54 -8.51
N THR A 73 3.97 13.83 -7.95
CA THR A 73 3.23 15.07 -8.16
C THR A 73 3.06 15.79 -6.84
N GLY A 74 3.36 17.09 -6.83
CA GLY A 74 3.15 17.97 -5.67
C GLY A 74 3.93 17.53 -4.44
N CYS A 75 5.24 17.71 -4.47
CA CYS A 75 6.15 17.44 -3.37
C CYS A 75 6.17 18.59 -2.36
N SER A 76 6.33 18.26 -1.08
CA SER A 76 6.53 19.21 0.02
C SER A 76 7.57 18.65 0.99
N SER A 77 8.58 19.45 1.32
CA SER A 77 9.69 19.12 2.22
C SER A 77 10.47 20.39 2.56
N ASP A 78 11.34 20.32 3.57
CA ASP A 78 12.38 21.32 3.83
C ASP A 78 13.54 21.23 2.82
N LEU A 79 13.54 20.22 1.95
CA LEU A 79 14.47 20.02 0.84
C LEU A 79 13.89 20.53 -0.49
N SER A 80 14.76 20.87 -1.45
CA SER A 80 14.37 21.27 -2.81
C SER A 80 14.43 20.13 -3.84
N SER A 81 14.84 18.93 -3.41
CA SER A 81 14.87 17.73 -4.24
C SER A 81 14.60 16.49 -3.40
N VAL A 82 14.01 15.48 -4.04
CA VAL A 82 13.91 14.12 -3.50
C VAL A 82 14.58 13.16 -4.47
N ASN A 83 15.50 12.35 -3.97
CA ASN A 83 16.14 11.32 -4.78
C ASN A 83 15.35 10.02 -4.67
N VAL A 84 15.13 9.36 -5.79
CA VAL A 84 14.44 8.07 -5.87
C VAL A 84 15.40 7.05 -6.47
N THR A 85 15.63 5.97 -5.75
CA THR A 85 16.42 4.81 -6.23
C THR A 85 15.46 3.67 -6.47
N LEU A 86 15.46 3.07 -7.66
CA LEU A 86 14.79 1.78 -7.90
C LEU A 86 15.66 0.66 -7.34
N ALA A 87 15.05 -0.32 -6.67
CA ALA A 87 15.72 -1.49 -6.15
C ALA A 87 14.97 -2.76 -6.57
N LYS A 88 15.73 -3.81 -6.93
CA LYS A 88 15.22 -5.16 -7.17
C LYS A 88 15.38 -5.98 -5.91
N ASP A 89 14.26 -6.50 -5.43
CA ASP A 89 14.20 -7.46 -4.34
C ASP A 89 14.62 -8.83 -4.85
N ILE A 90 15.77 -9.31 -4.38
CA ILE A 90 16.31 -10.62 -4.74
C ILE A 90 16.23 -11.54 -3.53
N ASN A 91 15.33 -12.50 -3.60
CA ASN A 91 15.09 -13.44 -2.51
C ASN A 91 16.40 -14.14 -2.08
N ASN A 92 16.76 -14.00 -0.80
CA ASN A 92 17.96 -14.57 -0.17
C ASN A 92 19.31 -14.04 -0.72
N LEU A 93 19.32 -12.89 -1.39
CA LEU A 93 20.54 -12.23 -1.86
C LEU A 93 20.46 -10.73 -1.58
N PRO A 94 21.60 -10.00 -1.63
CA PRO A 94 21.57 -8.55 -1.59
C PRO A 94 20.74 -7.98 -2.75
N ASP A 95 19.94 -6.96 -2.45
CA ASP A 95 19.15 -6.26 -3.45
C ASP A 95 20.03 -5.52 -4.44
N SER A 96 19.58 -5.46 -5.70
CA SER A 96 20.27 -4.70 -6.75
C SER A 96 19.69 -3.30 -6.83
N TYR A 97 20.55 -2.29 -6.67
CA TYR A 97 20.18 -0.88 -6.73
C TYR A 97 20.47 -0.33 -8.12
N TYR A 98 19.50 0.37 -8.71
CA TYR A 98 19.65 1.02 -10.01
C TYR A 98 20.04 2.48 -9.84
N VAL A 99 20.25 3.16 -10.97
CA VAL A 99 20.61 4.59 -11.01
C VAL A 99 19.63 5.42 -10.17
N ARG A 100 20.15 6.38 -9.43
CA ARG A 100 19.35 7.30 -8.64
C ARG A 100 18.81 8.43 -9.52
N ALA A 101 17.52 8.69 -9.45
CA ALA A 101 16.87 9.79 -10.17
C ALA A 101 16.52 10.93 -9.20
N SER A 102 16.83 12.17 -9.59
CA SER A 102 16.58 13.38 -8.79
C SER A 102 15.26 14.03 -9.20
N PHE A 103 14.32 14.15 -8.27
CA PHE A 103 12.98 14.68 -8.50
C PHE A 103 12.90 16.09 -7.89
N THR A 104 13.04 17.10 -8.73
CA THR A 104 13.04 18.52 -8.34
C THR A 104 11.76 19.24 -8.78
N GLN A 105 11.28 18.96 -9.99
CA GLN A 105 10.13 19.62 -10.59
C GLN A 105 8.83 19.49 -9.77
N CYS A 106 8.62 18.39 -9.03
CA CYS A 106 7.42 18.20 -8.23
C CYS A 106 7.30 19.19 -7.06
N PHE A 107 8.37 19.88 -6.68
CA PHE A 107 8.35 20.95 -5.67
C PHE A 107 7.88 22.30 -6.22
N ALA A 108 7.84 22.47 -7.55
CA ALA A 108 7.49 23.76 -8.16
C ALA A 108 6.02 24.16 -7.93
N SER A 109 5.12 23.19 -7.82
CA SER A 109 3.72 23.44 -7.47
C SER A 109 3.04 22.14 -7.03
N SER A 110 1.83 22.26 -6.49
CA SER A 110 1.04 21.09 -6.09
C SER A 110 0.58 20.16 -7.23
N THR A 111 0.72 20.58 -8.49
CA THR A 111 0.37 19.81 -9.69
C THR A 111 1.58 19.51 -10.58
N SER A 112 2.75 20.06 -10.25
CA SER A 112 3.98 19.80 -10.99
C SER A 112 4.44 18.36 -10.80
N VAL A 113 5.00 17.78 -11.86
CA VAL A 113 5.39 16.37 -11.92
C VAL A 113 6.89 16.24 -12.12
N SER A 114 7.52 15.39 -11.30
CA SER A 114 8.85 14.84 -11.57
C SER A 114 8.71 13.39 -12.01
N THR A 115 9.56 12.97 -12.96
CA THR A 115 9.55 11.63 -13.54
C THR A 115 10.94 11.03 -13.47
N GLY A 116 11.03 9.77 -13.05
CA GLY A 116 12.21 8.92 -13.19
C GLY A 116 11.87 7.71 -14.05
N ASN A 117 12.82 7.28 -14.88
CA ASN A 117 12.68 6.14 -15.77
C ASN A 117 13.88 5.21 -15.59
N TRP A 118 13.60 3.92 -15.46
CA TRP A 118 14.59 2.85 -15.36
C TRP A 118 14.26 1.83 -16.44
N SER A 119 15.16 1.65 -17.40
CA SER A 119 15.06 0.63 -18.43
C SER A 119 16.00 -0.53 -18.13
N ASP A 120 15.79 -1.66 -18.81
CA ASP A 120 16.74 -2.77 -18.89
C ASP A 120 17.05 -3.46 -17.54
N HIS A 121 16.17 -3.34 -16.55
CA HIS A 121 16.25 -4.04 -15.25
C HIS A 121 15.62 -5.44 -15.27
N GLY A 122 14.80 -5.73 -16.29
CA GLY A 122 14.17 -7.03 -16.53
C GLY A 122 13.10 -7.41 -15.50
N ALA A 123 12.52 -8.61 -15.64
CA ALA A 123 11.47 -9.10 -14.75
C ALA A 123 11.94 -9.22 -13.29
N GLY A 124 11.02 -9.11 -12.34
CA GLY A 124 11.32 -9.33 -10.92
C GLY A 124 10.41 -8.59 -9.97
N LYS A 125 10.78 -8.58 -8.69
CA LYS A 125 10.11 -7.77 -7.67
C LYS A 125 10.88 -6.49 -7.46
N TYR A 126 10.19 -5.37 -7.43
CA TYR A 126 10.79 -4.05 -7.34
C TYR A 126 10.13 -3.22 -6.27
N TYR A 127 10.89 -2.27 -5.74
CA TYR A 127 10.44 -1.20 -4.86
C TYR A 127 11.31 0.03 -5.12
N PHE A 128 10.88 1.19 -4.65
CA PHE A 128 11.70 2.39 -4.69
C PHE A 128 12.04 2.87 -3.29
N ILE A 129 13.18 3.54 -3.19
CA ILE A 129 13.73 4.07 -1.95
C ILE A 129 13.82 5.59 -2.07
N VAL A 130 13.30 6.29 -1.07
CA VAL A 130 13.36 7.76 -0.97
C VAL A 130 14.64 8.17 -0.25
N ASN A 131 15.45 9.01 -0.91
CA ASN A 131 16.71 9.54 -0.38
C ASN A 131 17.62 8.44 0.18
N ASP A 132 17.82 7.39 -0.60
CA ASP A 132 18.70 6.26 -0.31
C ASP A 132 20.11 6.71 0.12
N GLY A 133 20.60 6.16 1.23
CA GLY A 133 21.88 6.56 1.86
C GLY A 133 21.84 7.94 2.53
N GLY A 134 20.70 8.62 2.54
CA GLY A 134 20.51 9.89 3.22
C GLY A 134 20.49 9.72 4.73
N VAL A 135 21.03 10.71 5.44
CA VAL A 135 21.04 10.78 6.91
C VAL A 135 20.27 12.03 7.38
N GLY A 136 19.53 11.92 8.49
CA GLY A 136 18.89 13.07 9.14
C GLY A 136 17.36 13.05 9.25
N GLY A 137 16.80 14.22 9.57
CA GLY A 137 15.41 14.41 9.99
C GLY A 137 14.43 14.93 8.91
N SER A 138 14.92 15.34 7.74
CA SER A 138 14.06 15.88 6.67
C SER A 138 12.99 14.87 6.26
N ARG A 139 11.78 15.36 6.02
CA ARG A 139 10.63 14.55 5.61
C ARG A 139 10.09 15.04 4.29
N VAL A 140 9.69 14.11 3.43
CA VAL A 140 9.07 14.41 2.13
C VAL A 140 7.62 13.92 2.15
N SER A 141 6.72 14.77 1.69
CA SER A 141 5.35 14.41 1.38
C SER A 141 5.13 14.56 -0.12
N VAL A 142 4.43 13.62 -0.73
CA VAL A 142 4.09 13.59 -2.15
C VAL A 142 2.60 13.40 -2.28
N LYS A 143 1.90 14.37 -2.89
CA LYS A 143 0.45 14.30 -3.07
C LYS A 143 0.02 13.08 -3.87
N LYS A 144 0.76 12.76 -4.93
CA LYS A 144 0.49 11.58 -5.76
C LYS A 144 1.79 10.95 -6.24
N THR A 145 1.90 9.65 -6.01
CA THR A 145 2.94 8.79 -6.56
C THR A 145 2.28 7.85 -7.55
N VAL A 146 2.84 7.72 -8.75
CA VAL A 146 2.46 6.69 -9.73
C VAL A 146 3.70 5.93 -10.12
N ALA A 147 3.66 4.61 -9.98
CA ALA A 147 4.64 3.73 -10.61
C ALA A 147 3.95 2.91 -11.70
N SER A 148 4.60 2.75 -12.84
CA SER A 148 4.10 1.96 -13.96
C SER A 148 5.25 1.21 -14.64
N TRP A 149 4.98 0.00 -15.12
CA TRP A 149 5.97 -0.92 -15.70
C TRP A 149 5.37 -1.79 -16.79
#